data_AF-A0A939HDS8-F1
#
_entry.id   AF-A0A939HDS8-F1
#
_cell.length_a   1.000
_cell.length_b   1.000
_cell.length_c   1.000
_cell.angle_alpha   90.00
_cell.angle_beta   90.00
_cell.angle_gamma   90.00
#
_symmetry.space_group_name_H-M   'P 1'
#
loop_
_entity.id
_entity.type
_entity.pdbx_description
1 polymer ?
#
loop_
_entity_poly.entity_id
_entity_poly.type
_entity_poly.pdbx_seq_one_letter_code
_entity_poly.pdbx_strand_id
1 'polypeptide(L)'
;MLFLVRMDVNIPLDMPQAMAEAIKAKERDYSQALQRKGRWRHLWRVVGEYSNYSVFDVADNDELHTVLSGLPLFPYMDIKVTPLAQHPSAVEQSSNGNGAVADSHDDPGIHMQTVPMEGK
;
A
#
# COMPACT_ATOMS: atom_id res chain seq x y z
N MET A 1 16.50 -6.30 -5.01
CA MET A 1 15.71 -7.55 -5.17
C MET A 1 14.26 -7.14 -5.25
N LEU A 2 13.48 -7.77 -6.15
CA LEU A 2 12.07 -7.45 -6.32
C LEU A 2 11.18 -8.39 -5.53
N PHE A 3 10.15 -7.84 -4.88
CA PHE A 3 9.14 -8.60 -4.15
C PHE A 3 7.75 -8.13 -4.53
N LEU A 4 6.89 -9.07 -4.93
CA LEU A 4 5.45 -8.83 -5.02
C LEU A 4 4.84 -9.03 -3.62
N VAL A 5 4.20 -7.99 -3.11
CA VAL A 5 3.56 -8.01 -1.80
C VAL A 5 2.08 -7.73 -1.96
N ARG A 6 1.25 -8.65 -1.46
CA ARG A 6 -0.18 -8.41 -1.24
C ARG A 6 -0.37 -7.99 0.22
N MET A 7 -1.13 -6.93 0.44
CA MET A 7 -1.54 -6.52 1.79
C MET A 7 -3.06 -6.36 1.82
N ASP A 8 -3.71 -7.07 2.71
CA ASP A 8 -5.14 -6.99 2.99
C ASP A 8 -5.33 -6.23 4.32
N VAL A 9 -6.02 -5.08 4.29
CA VAL A 9 -6.14 -4.17 5.44
C VAL A 9 -7.43 -4.43 6.21
N ASN A 10 -7.30 -4.82 7.48
CA ASN A 10 -8.38 -5.19 8.39
C ASN A 10 -8.38 -4.27 9.63
N ILE A 11 -8.83 -3.01 9.47
CA ILE A 11 -8.99 -2.09 10.59
C ILE A 11 -10.28 -2.44 11.35
N PRO A 12 -10.26 -2.61 12.69
CA PRO A 12 -11.46 -2.86 13.49
C PRO A 12 -12.55 -1.82 13.27
N LEU A 13 -13.80 -2.27 13.12
CA LEU A 13 -14.95 -1.40 12.85
C LEU A 13 -15.31 -0.50 14.05
N ASP A 14 -14.93 -0.91 15.25
CA ASP A 14 -15.11 -0.17 16.50
C ASP A 14 -13.96 0.80 16.79
N MET A 15 -12.95 0.86 15.92
CA MET A 15 -11.86 1.84 16.05
C MET A 15 -12.43 3.27 15.96
N PRO A 16 -12.11 4.16 16.92
CA PRO A 16 -12.54 5.55 16.84
C PRO A 16 -12.06 6.20 15.54
N GLN A 17 -12.95 6.90 14.85
CA GLN A 17 -12.67 7.49 13.53
C GLN A 17 -11.41 8.37 13.54
N ALA A 18 -11.25 9.23 14.54
CA ALA A 18 -10.07 10.09 14.68
C ALA A 18 -8.75 9.30 14.79
N MET A 19 -8.79 8.12 15.42
CA MET A 19 -7.62 7.24 15.51
C MET A 19 -7.33 6.58 14.16
N ALA A 20 -8.36 6.09 13.46
CA ALA A 20 -8.22 5.51 12.13
C ALA A 20 -7.65 6.52 11.12
N GLU A 21 -8.14 7.76 11.15
CA GLU A 21 -7.64 8.86 10.31
C GLU A 21 -6.18 9.21 10.64
N ALA A 22 -5.83 9.30 11.92
CA ALA A 22 -4.46 9.58 12.34
C ALA A 22 -3.47 8.49 11.91
N ILE A 23 -3.86 7.21 12.00
CA ILE A 23 -3.01 6.10 11.55
C ILE A 23 -2.88 6.11 10.03
N LYS A 24 -3.98 6.31 9.28
CA LYS A 24 -3.96 6.42 7.81
C LYS A 24 -3.09 7.58 7.32
N ALA A 25 -3.09 8.71 8.01
CA ALA A 25 -2.23 9.85 7.67
C ALA A 25 -0.74 9.48 7.79
N LYS A 26 -0.34 8.84 8.90
CA LYS A 26 1.04 8.37 9.10
C LYS A 26 1.44 7.30 8.08
N GLU A 27 0.54 6.39 7.77
CA GLU A 27 0.74 5.33 6.76
C GLU A 27 1.05 5.96 5.39
N ARG A 28 0.25 6.94 4.98
CA ARG A 28 0.45 7.68 3.74
C ARG A 28 1.82 8.36 3.72
N ASP A 29 2.21 9.04 4.79
CA ASP A 29 3.48 9.76 4.83
C ASP A 29 4.68 8.79 4.72
N TYR A 30 4.62 7.67 5.44
CA TYR A 30 5.65 6.64 5.42
C TYR A 30 5.75 5.94 4.05
N SER A 31 4.62 5.51 3.49
CA SER A 31 4.56 4.86 2.18
C SER A 31 5.02 5.80 1.04
N GLN A 32 4.64 7.08 1.07
CA GLN A 32 5.14 8.06 0.11
C GLN A 32 6.65 8.28 0.22
N ALA A 33 7.20 8.30 1.44
CA ALA A 33 8.65 8.42 1.63
C ALA A 33 9.40 7.22 1.03
N LEU A 34 8.86 6.01 1.13
CA LEU A 34 9.43 4.80 0.51
C LEU A 34 9.34 4.84 -1.02
N GLN A 35 8.22 5.32 -1.57
CA GLN A 35 8.04 5.50 -3.01
C GLN A 35 9.05 6.51 -3.57
N ARG A 36 9.21 7.67 -2.91
CA ARG A 36 10.21 8.69 -3.31
C ARG A 36 11.65 8.17 -3.26
N LYS A 37 11.95 7.24 -2.35
CA LYS A 37 13.26 6.57 -2.23
C LYS A 37 13.43 5.39 -3.20
N GLY A 38 12.42 5.06 -4.00
CA GLY A 38 12.44 3.94 -4.94
C GLY A 38 12.28 2.56 -4.31
N ARG A 39 12.17 2.46 -2.97
CA ARG A 39 12.02 1.18 -2.26
C ARG A 39 10.64 0.55 -2.49
N TRP A 40 9.61 1.37 -2.64
CA TRP A 40 8.26 0.95 -2.98
C TRP A 40 7.97 1.39 -4.42
N ARG A 41 8.28 0.52 -5.38
CA ARG A 41 8.35 0.86 -6.81
C ARG A 41 6.98 0.98 -7.46
N HIS A 42 6.05 0.10 -7.09
CA HIS A 42 4.69 0.09 -7.61
C HIS A 42 3.70 -0.15 -6.48
N LEU A 43 2.55 0.51 -6.53
CA LEU A 43 1.47 0.40 -5.56
C LEU A 43 0.14 0.48 -6.31
N TRP A 44 -0.65 -0.59 -6.25
CA TRP A 44 -1.93 -0.70 -6.95
C TRP A 44 -3.04 -1.15 -6.01
N ARG A 45 -4.20 -0.50 -6.12
CA ARG A 45 -5.42 -0.93 -5.43
C ARG A 45 -5.99 -2.19 -6.10
N VAL A 46 -6.41 -3.16 -5.29
CA VAL A 46 -7.27 -4.25 -5.77
C VAL A 46 -8.70 -3.72 -5.86
N VAL A 47 -9.31 -3.80 -7.04
CA VAL A 47 -10.67 -3.27 -7.27
C VAL A 47 -11.68 -4.05 -6.44
N GLY A 48 -12.48 -3.35 -5.63
CA GLY A 48 -13.50 -3.94 -4.77
C GLY A 48 -12.99 -4.44 -3.41
N GLU A 49 -11.70 -4.34 -3.13
CA GLU A 49 -11.10 -4.83 -1.89
C GLU A 49 -10.31 -3.71 -1.19
N TYR A 50 -10.29 -3.70 0.14
CA TYR A 50 -9.40 -2.81 0.89
C TYR A 50 -7.98 -3.37 0.98
N SER A 51 -7.43 -3.71 -0.19
CA SER A 51 -6.17 -4.42 -0.36
C SER A 51 -5.32 -3.79 -1.45
N ASN A 52 -4.03 -4.11 -1.48
CA ASN A 52 -3.13 -3.67 -2.54
C ASN A 52 -2.20 -4.79 -3.02
N TYR A 53 -1.76 -4.66 -4.27
CA TYR A 53 -0.56 -5.31 -4.76
C TYR A 53 0.55 -4.28 -4.95
N SER A 54 1.71 -4.60 -4.40
CA SER A 54 2.86 -3.73 -4.37
C SER A 54 4.11 -4.44 -4.86
N VAL A 55 5.00 -3.68 -5.52
CA VAL A 55 6.34 -4.16 -5.87
C VAL A 55 7.35 -3.37 -5.06
N PHE A 56 8.10 -4.06 -4.21
CA PHE A 56 9.22 -3.49 -3.47
C PHE A 56 10.55 -3.82 -4.15
N ASP A 57 11.47 -2.87 -4.13
CA ASP A 57 12.85 -3.02 -4.61
C ASP A 57 13.80 -2.69 -3.46
N VAL A 58 14.28 -3.72 -2.78
CA VAL A 58 15.12 -3.63 -1.57
C VAL A 58 16.29 -4.62 -1.65
N ALA A 59 17.33 -4.43 -0.85
CA ALA A 59 18.57 -5.19 -0.94
C ALA A 59 18.35 -6.68 -0.65
N ASP A 60 17.54 -7.01 0.34
CA ASP A 60 17.35 -8.37 0.85
C ASP A 60 16.01 -8.53 1.60
N ASN A 61 15.81 -9.71 2.19
CA ASN A 61 14.62 -10.06 2.96
C ASN A 61 14.51 -9.25 4.28
N ASP A 62 15.64 -8.89 4.91
CA ASP A 62 15.67 -8.22 6.20
C ASP A 62 15.30 -6.74 6.05
N GLU A 63 15.77 -6.09 4.98
CA GLU A 63 15.33 -4.75 4.60
C GLU A 63 13.83 -4.75 4.28
N LEU A 64 13.33 -5.75 3.54
CA LEU A 64 11.89 -5.87 3.29
C LEU A 64 11.11 -5.98 4.59
N HIS A 65 11.51 -6.89 5.48
CA HIS A 65 10.84 -7.09 6.77
C HIS A 65 10.83 -5.79 7.59
N THR A 66 11.96 -5.10 7.69
CA THR A 66 12.08 -3.81 8.37
C THR A 66 11.13 -2.77 7.79
N VAL A 67 11.07 -2.68 6.46
CA VAL A 67 10.18 -1.74 5.75
C VAL A 67 8.72 -2.03 6.07
N LEU A 68 8.30 -3.29 5.97
CA LEU A 68 6.92 -3.73 6.19
C LEU A 68 6.51 -3.57 7.66
N SER A 69 7.34 -4.01 8.61
CA SER A 69 7.08 -3.86 10.04
C SER A 69 7.08 -2.40 10.52
N GLY A 70 7.68 -1.50 9.74
CA GLY A 70 7.62 -0.06 9.99
C GLY A 70 6.32 0.61 9.53
N LEU A 71 5.44 -0.09 8.81
CA LEU A 71 4.15 0.47 8.39
C LEU A 71 3.24 0.70 9.60
N PRO A 72 2.70 1.91 9.80
CA PRO A 72 1.71 2.18 10.85
C PRO A 72 0.50 1.24 10.86
N LEU A 73 0.07 0.75 9.70
CA LEU A 73 -1.02 -0.21 9.57
C LEU A 73 -0.59 -1.68 9.71
N PHE A 74 0.70 -2.00 9.84
CA PHE A 74 1.20 -3.38 9.94
C PHE A 74 0.42 -4.29 10.93
N PRO A 75 0.02 -3.82 12.13
CA PRO A 75 -0.76 -4.65 13.07
C PRO A 75 -2.16 -5.06 12.57
N TYR A 76 -2.65 -4.41 11.52
CA TYR A 76 -3.98 -4.60 10.95
C TYR A 76 -3.92 -5.21 9.54
N MET A 77 -2.77 -5.73 9.11
CA MET A 77 -2.62 -6.27 7.76
C MET A 77 -2.38 -7.77 7.76
N ASP A 78 -3.03 -8.47 6.83
CA ASP A 78 -2.57 -9.76 6.36
C ASP A 78 -1.64 -9.55 5.17
N ILE A 79 -0.40 -10.02 5.27
CA ILE A 79 0.65 -9.75 4.28
C ILE A 79 1.14 -11.06 3.66
N LYS A 80 1.15 -11.11 2.32
CA LYS A 80 1.75 -12.20 1.55
C LYS A 80 2.89 -11.66 0.68
N VAL A 81 4.09 -12.21 0.88
CA VAL A 81 5.30 -11.83 0.14
C VAL A 81 5.67 -12.93 -0.85
N THR A 82 5.94 -12.54 -2.10
CA THR A 82 6.47 -13.41 -3.15
C THR A 82 7.76 -12.80 -3.72
N PRO A 83 8.94 -13.41 -3.48
CA PRO A 83 10.17 -12.99 -4.14
C PRO A 83 10.06 -13.16 -5.66
N LEU A 84 10.58 -12.20 -6.42
CA LEU A 84 10.55 -12.20 -7.88
C LEU A 84 11.97 -12.31 -8.45
N ALA A 85 12.11 -13.13 -9.49
CA ALA A 85 13.31 -13.18 -10.32
C ALA A 85 13.10 -12.40 -11.61
N GLN A 86 14.19 -11.90 -12.19
CA GLN A 86 14.15 -11.31 -13.53
C GLN A 86 13.77 -12.40 -14.55
N HIS A 87 12.73 -12.15 -15.35
CA HIS A 87 12.34 -13.08 -16.40
C HIS A 87 13.35 -13.01 -17.57
N PRO A 88 13.85 -14.15 -18.12
CA PRO A 88 14.91 -14.14 -19.15
C PRO A 88 14.47 -13.49 -20.47
N SER A 89 13.17 -13.49 -20.76
CA SER A 89 12.60 -12.82 -21.93
C SER A 89 12.12 -11.39 -21.67
N ALA A 90 12.33 -10.84 -20.47
CA ALA A 90 11.98 -9.45 -20.20
C ALA A 90 12.90 -8.53 -20.99
N VAL A 91 12.30 -7.61 -21.76
CA VAL A 91 13.03 -6.52 -22.41
C VAL A 91 13.46 -5.50 -21.35
N GLU A 92 14.59 -4.83 -21.58
CA GLU A 92 14.98 -3.70 -20.74
C GLU A 92 13.88 -2.64 -20.77
N GLN A 93 13.34 -2.31 -19.59
CA GLN A 93 12.46 -1.17 -19.47
C GLN A 93 13.33 0.07 -19.31
N SER A 94 13.39 0.90 -20.35
CA SER A 94 13.95 2.25 -20.26
C SER A 94 13.21 2.97 -19.13
N SER A 95 13.95 3.55 -18.18
CA SER A 95 13.40 4.27 -17.03
C SER A 95 12.68 5.55 -17.46
N ASN A 96 11.50 5.44 -18.06
CA ASN A 96 10.68 6.58 -18.46
C ASN A 96 9.36 6.53 -17.70
N GLY A 97 9.19 7.51 -16.81
CA GLY A 97 7.92 7.80 -16.16
C GLY A 97 7.81 7.20 -14.78
N ASN A 98 8.46 7.84 -13.81
CA ASN A 98 7.93 7.89 -12.45
C ASN A 98 6.43 8.18 -12.57
N GLY A 99 5.58 7.26 -12.13
CA GLY A 99 4.19 7.55 -11.81
C GLY A 99 4.14 8.49 -10.60
N ALA A 100 4.74 9.67 -10.72
CA ALA A 100 4.34 10.82 -9.95
C ALA A 100 2.95 11.16 -10.47
N VAL A 101 1.94 10.46 -9.94
CA VAL A 101 0.57 10.94 -10.03
C VAL A 101 0.62 12.33 -9.43
N ALA A 102 0.29 13.31 -10.27
CA ALA A 102 0.16 14.69 -9.90
C ALA A 102 -0.62 14.80 -8.59
N ASP A 103 -0.15 15.70 -7.75
CA ASP A 103 -0.89 16.25 -6.63
C ASP A 103 -2.22 16.82 -7.16
N SER A 104 -3.24 15.97 -7.25
CA SER A 104 -4.63 16.38 -7.29
C SER A 104 -5.11 16.33 -5.85
N HIS A 105 -5.14 17.52 -5.25
CA HIS A 105 -6.04 17.83 -4.15
C HIS A 105 -7.42 17.21 -4.43
N ASP A 106 -8.03 16.66 -3.38
CA ASP A 106 -9.19 15.76 -3.36
C ASP A 106 -8.89 14.29 -3.68
N ASP A 107 -8.33 13.59 -2.69
CA ASP A 107 -8.98 12.34 -2.29
C ASP A 107 -10.37 12.78 -1.80
N PRO A 108 -11.48 12.46 -2.50
CA PRO A 108 -12.77 12.62 -1.88
C PRO A 108 -12.73 11.60 -0.77
N GLY A 109 -12.33 12.03 0.43
CA GLY A 109 -12.41 11.20 1.62
C GLY A 109 -13.77 10.55 1.53
N ILE A 110 -13.79 9.22 1.37
CA ILE A 110 -15.03 8.48 1.16
C ILE A 110 -15.91 8.91 2.32
N HIS A 111 -16.81 9.83 2.03
CA HIS A 111 -17.89 10.19 2.91
C HIS A 111 -18.62 8.86 3.00
N MET A 112 -18.50 8.21 4.15
CA MET A 112 -19.32 7.08 4.51
C MET A 112 -20.76 7.53 4.29
N GLN A 113 -21.31 7.22 3.12
CA GLN A 113 -22.73 7.09 2.99
C GLN A 113 -23.06 5.88 3.84
N THR A 114 -23.48 6.16 5.07
CA THR A 114 -24.23 5.24 5.90
C THR A 114 -25.37 4.71 5.05
N VAL A 115 -25.26 3.46 4.60
CA VAL A 115 -26.41 2.75 4.04
C VAL A 115 -27.33 2.47 5.21
N PRO A 116 -28.57 3.00 5.25
CA PRO A 116 -29.50 2.67 6.32
C PRO A 116 -29.89 1.19 6.16
N MET A 117 -29.63 0.41 7.21
CA MET A 117 -30.20 -0.92 7.36
C MET A 117 -31.68 -0.74 7.72
N GLU A 118 -32.55 -0.63 6.71
CA GLU A 118 -33.98 -0.78 6.92
C GLU A 118 -34.30 -2.25 7.17
N GLY A 119 -34.90 -2.51 8.34
CA GLY A 119 -35.29 -3.84 8.77
C GLY A 119 -36.42 -4.44 7.96
N LYS A 120 -36.37 -5.76 7.85
CA LYS A 120 -37.51 -6.67 7.88
C LYS A 120 -37.05 -8.00 8.49
#